data_AF-A0A7W1EEV2-F1
#
_entry.id   AF-A0A7W1EEV2-F1
#
_cell.length_a   1.000
_cell.length_b   1.000
_cell.length_c   1.000
_cell.angle_alpha   90.00
_cell.angle_beta   90.00
_cell.angle_gamma   90.00
#
_symmetry.space_group_name_H-M   'P 1'
#
loop_
_entity.id
_entity.type
_entity.pdbx_description
1 polymer ?
#
loop_
_entity_poly.entity_id
_entity_poly.type
_entity_poly.pdbx_seq_one_letter_code
_entity_poly.pdbx_strand_id
1 'polypeptide(L)'
;MQHKVLFISSWYPTNENKTHGIFVRRYAEAIALKNNVAVIHVSGSETFEDKLKIESRTEKGVYEVYVYFKKKNANAFTKFSNYKKHYLEGLEYLLKHWGKPDILQVNVFFPAAIAGMMIAKKLNIPYIVSEHWTGYDPADGSYKGIIKKYFSEKAAKTAKRIVVVSKDLKQKMLKHGLKGEYETIPNVVDTGVFRYKAKPSSPSFRFIHISSLEPAQKNVEGLIRVFKELKTANPLAELIIIGDSVYKDELERQSGSLLNNSVFFRGQKFGTELVAEIQAADCLVMFSNYENLPVVMLEAMCCGLPVISTDVGGIKEWVGNGEGILVTPGDEKELLNAVKKIIIEKEKYNHETISRHACKNFNYGHIASLFTNVYDEVLKAKN
;
A
#
# COMPACT_ATOMS: atom_id res chain seq x y z
N MET A 1 3.93 -27.53 6.14
CA MET A 1 5.37 -27.45 5.82
C MET A 1 5.72 -25.98 5.61
N GLN A 2 6.94 -25.55 5.93
CA GLN A 2 7.36 -24.17 5.63
C GLN A 2 7.92 -24.13 4.21
N HIS A 3 7.38 -23.29 3.35
CA HIS A 3 7.87 -23.13 1.97
C HIS A 3 9.03 -22.13 1.91
N LYS A 4 9.97 -22.32 0.99
CA LYS A 4 10.95 -21.30 0.61
C LYS A 4 10.36 -20.40 -0.47
N VAL A 5 9.93 -19.21 -0.07
CA VAL A 5 9.28 -18.21 -0.93
C VAL A 5 10.27 -17.13 -1.32
N LEU A 6 10.52 -16.97 -2.62
CA LEU A 6 11.34 -15.88 -3.15
C LEU A 6 10.46 -14.72 -3.63
N PHE A 7 10.67 -13.55 -3.06
CA PHE A 7 10.07 -12.29 -3.49
C PHE A 7 10.95 -11.60 -4.52
N ILE A 8 10.34 -11.17 -5.62
CA ILE A 8 10.92 -10.21 -6.55
C ILE A 8 9.99 -9.01 -6.57
N SER A 9 10.52 -7.82 -6.27
CA SER A 9 9.70 -6.62 -6.29
C SER A 9 10.43 -5.43 -6.90
N SER A 10 9.67 -4.67 -7.69
CA SER A 10 10.11 -3.35 -8.16
C SER A 10 9.99 -2.28 -7.08
N TRP A 11 9.14 -2.48 -6.07
CA TRP A 11 8.91 -1.51 -4.99
C TRP A 11 9.27 -2.14 -3.65
N TYR A 12 10.36 -1.67 -3.06
CA TYR A 12 10.80 -2.12 -1.74
C TYR A 12 11.58 -0.99 -1.04
N PRO A 13 11.52 -0.90 0.30
CA PRO A 13 12.21 0.16 1.02
C PRO A 13 13.73 0.11 0.83
N THR A 14 14.34 1.27 0.65
CA THR A 14 15.80 1.48 0.63
C THR A 14 16.20 2.53 1.67
N ASN A 15 17.51 2.73 1.86
CA ASN A 15 18.00 3.81 2.72
C ASN A 15 17.62 5.20 2.20
N GLU A 16 17.54 5.37 0.88
CA GLU A 16 17.15 6.62 0.20
C GLU A 16 15.63 6.85 0.25
N ASN A 17 14.82 5.78 0.20
CA ASN A 17 13.37 5.87 0.26
C ASN A 17 12.79 4.77 1.16
N LYS A 18 12.63 5.10 2.44
CA LYS A 18 12.20 4.16 3.48
C LYS A 18 10.72 3.75 3.36
N THR A 19 9.92 4.48 2.60
CA THR A 19 8.47 4.27 2.48
C THR A 19 8.05 3.56 1.21
N HIS A 20 8.90 3.60 0.18
CA HIS A 20 8.56 3.03 -1.12
C HIS A 20 8.35 1.52 -1.01
N GLY A 21 7.17 1.04 -1.40
CA GLY A 21 6.85 -0.39 -1.33
C GLY A 21 6.84 -0.97 0.09
N ILE A 22 6.66 -0.15 1.13
CA ILE A 22 6.63 -0.65 2.53
C ILE A 22 5.61 -1.76 2.76
N PHE A 23 4.48 -1.73 2.04
CA PHE A 23 3.47 -2.78 2.09
C PHE A 23 3.99 -4.13 1.55
N VAL A 24 4.89 -4.14 0.55
CA VAL A 24 5.53 -5.37 0.06
C VAL A 24 6.42 -5.97 1.14
N ARG A 25 7.20 -5.12 1.82
CA ARG A 25 8.01 -5.53 2.98
C ARG A 25 7.14 -6.12 4.08
N ARG A 26 6.02 -5.46 4.43
CA ARG A 26 5.11 -5.99 5.46
C ARG A 26 4.46 -7.33 5.05
N TYR A 27 4.16 -7.55 3.77
CA TYR A 27 3.77 -8.88 3.29
C TYR A 27 4.87 -9.91 3.50
N ALA A 28 6.12 -9.60 3.12
CA ALA A 28 7.25 -10.50 3.35
C ALA A 28 7.41 -10.83 4.84
N GLU A 29 7.35 -9.82 5.72
CA GLU A 29 7.39 -9.99 7.18
C GLU A 29 6.24 -10.86 7.71
N ALA A 30 5.01 -10.64 7.24
CA ALA A 30 3.86 -11.43 7.64
C ALA A 30 4.03 -12.89 7.20
N ILE A 31 4.37 -13.13 5.94
CA ILE A 31 4.55 -14.48 5.38
C ILE A 31 5.71 -15.22 6.05
N ALA A 32 6.75 -14.50 6.50
CA ALA A 32 7.88 -15.05 7.26
C ALA A 32 7.47 -15.67 8.60
N LEU A 33 6.28 -15.36 9.13
CA LEU A 33 5.75 -16.03 10.32
C LEU A 33 5.45 -17.52 10.10
N LYS A 34 5.25 -17.94 8.84
CA LYS A 34 4.84 -19.31 8.49
C LYS A 34 5.70 -19.96 7.40
N ASN A 35 6.54 -19.20 6.72
CA ASN A 35 7.36 -19.65 5.59
C ASN A 35 8.77 -19.06 5.69
N ASN A 36 9.72 -19.65 4.98
CA ASN A 36 11.05 -19.07 4.82
C ASN A 36 11.02 -18.09 3.65
N VAL A 37 11.18 -16.79 3.94
CA VAL A 37 11.05 -15.74 2.92
C VAL A 37 12.41 -15.10 2.63
N ALA A 38 12.70 -14.94 1.35
CA ALA A 38 13.78 -14.09 0.88
C ALA A 38 13.28 -13.08 -0.16
N VAL A 39 13.91 -11.92 -0.25
CA VAL A 39 13.57 -10.85 -1.19
C VAL A 39 14.79 -10.49 -2.02
N ILE A 40 14.63 -10.34 -3.34
CA ILE A 40 15.59 -9.65 -4.19
C ILE A 40 15.00 -8.32 -4.60
N HIS A 41 15.67 -7.22 -4.25
CA HIS A 41 15.32 -5.89 -4.70
C HIS A 41 16.49 -5.27 -5.48
N VAL A 42 16.20 -4.84 -6.70
CA VAL A 42 17.16 -4.20 -7.60
C VAL A 42 16.86 -2.70 -7.63
N SER A 43 17.78 -1.89 -7.12
CA SER A 43 17.61 -0.44 -7.02
C SER A 43 18.74 0.31 -7.72
N GLY A 44 18.34 1.24 -8.59
CA GLY A 44 19.28 2.15 -9.23
C GLY A 44 19.40 3.43 -8.41
N SER A 45 20.62 3.82 -8.04
CA SER A 45 20.90 5.07 -7.32
C SER A 45 21.73 6.03 -8.17
N GLU A 46 21.45 7.33 -8.02
CA GLU A 46 22.19 8.41 -8.68
C GLU A 46 23.43 8.83 -7.88
N THR A 47 23.39 8.64 -6.57
CA THR A 47 24.48 8.96 -5.62
C THR A 47 25.48 7.81 -5.48
N PHE A 48 25.14 6.62 -6.00
CA PHE A 48 25.99 5.45 -5.92
C PHE A 48 27.16 5.51 -6.94
N GLU A 49 28.38 5.55 -6.42
CA GLU A 49 29.59 5.74 -7.22
C GLU A 49 30.08 4.45 -7.89
N ASP A 50 29.96 3.30 -7.20
CA ASP A 50 30.41 2.01 -7.69
C ASP A 50 29.54 1.48 -8.85
N LYS A 51 30.09 0.56 -9.65
CA LYS A 51 29.35 -0.04 -10.77
C LYS A 51 28.20 -0.95 -10.29
N LEU A 52 28.41 -1.68 -9.21
CA LEU A 52 27.46 -2.66 -8.65
C LEU A 52 27.84 -2.95 -7.19
N LYS A 53 26.85 -3.04 -6.31
CA LYS A 53 27.00 -3.59 -4.95
C LYS A 53 25.84 -4.52 -4.65
N ILE A 54 26.17 -5.69 -4.11
CA ILE A 54 25.20 -6.64 -3.59
C ILE A 54 25.43 -6.73 -2.09
N GLU A 55 24.40 -6.47 -1.31
CA GLU A 55 24.41 -6.64 0.13
C GLU A 55 23.19 -7.44 0.57
N SER A 56 23.33 -8.14 1.68
CA SER A 56 22.22 -8.88 2.28
C SER A 56 22.09 -8.58 3.76
N ARG A 57 20.87 -8.72 4.26
CA ARG A 57 20.56 -8.64 5.69
C ARG A 57 19.36 -9.50 6.01
N THR A 58 19.22 -9.90 7.27
CA THR A 58 18.01 -10.55 7.76
C THR A 58 17.31 -9.62 8.73
N GLU A 59 16.06 -9.25 8.45
CA GLU A 59 15.26 -8.39 9.31
C GLU A 59 13.87 -8.98 9.46
N LYS A 60 13.39 -9.11 10.72
CA LYS A 60 12.07 -9.67 11.05
C LYS A 60 11.75 -11.00 10.34
N GLY A 61 12.74 -11.88 10.22
CA GLY A 61 12.60 -13.21 9.60
C GLY A 61 12.67 -13.22 8.06
N VAL A 62 12.94 -12.08 7.42
CA VAL A 62 13.06 -11.96 5.96
C VAL A 62 14.53 -11.83 5.57
N TYR A 63 15.02 -12.69 4.68
CA TYR A 63 16.36 -12.57 4.09
C TYR A 63 16.34 -11.64 2.88
N GLU A 64 16.79 -10.40 3.05
CA GLU A 64 16.76 -9.36 2.04
C GLU A 64 18.09 -9.29 1.29
N VAL A 65 18.05 -9.37 -0.04
CA VAL A 65 19.17 -9.17 -0.95
C VAL A 65 18.92 -7.91 -1.75
N TYR A 66 19.78 -6.90 -1.54
CA TYR A 66 19.75 -5.66 -2.29
C TYR A 66 20.84 -5.66 -3.36
N VAL A 67 20.45 -5.31 -4.58
CA VAL A 67 21.36 -5.13 -5.71
C VAL A 67 21.31 -3.67 -6.13
N TYR A 68 22.33 -2.91 -5.74
CA TYR A 68 22.49 -1.51 -6.09
C TYR A 68 23.37 -1.36 -7.32
N PHE A 69 22.95 -0.51 -8.25
CA PHE A 69 23.73 -0.19 -9.44
C PHE A 69 23.65 1.29 -9.75
N LYS A 70 24.72 1.83 -10.35
CA LYS A 70 24.76 3.22 -10.78
C LYS A 70 23.75 3.47 -11.90
N LYS A 71 22.79 4.37 -11.67
CA LYS A 71 21.87 4.82 -12.72
C LYS A 71 22.66 5.48 -13.85
N LYS A 72 22.45 5.01 -15.08
CA LYS A 72 22.96 5.65 -16.29
C LYS A 72 21.79 6.24 -17.07
N ASN A 73 22.00 7.43 -17.64
CA ASN A 73 21.08 7.97 -18.63
C ASN A 73 21.15 7.06 -19.86
N ALA A 74 20.10 6.26 -20.05
CA ALA A 74 20.05 5.22 -21.06
C ALA A 74 18.63 5.09 -21.61
N ASN A 75 18.51 4.60 -22.84
CA ASN A 75 17.22 4.32 -23.46
C ASN A 75 16.48 3.18 -22.72
N ALA A 76 15.18 3.03 -23.01
CA ALA A 76 14.32 2.06 -22.32
C ALA A 76 14.83 0.61 -22.46
N PHE A 77 15.40 0.24 -23.61
CA PHE A 77 15.93 -1.10 -23.85
C PHE A 77 17.13 -1.41 -22.97
N THR A 78 18.10 -0.49 -22.89
CA THR A 78 19.29 -0.65 -22.04
C THR A 78 18.91 -0.65 -20.56
N LYS A 79 17.96 0.20 -20.14
CA LYS A 79 17.40 0.18 -18.77
C LYS A 79 16.80 -1.19 -18.45
N PHE A 80 16.01 -1.73 -19.36
CA PHE A 80 15.39 -3.05 -19.21
C PHE A 80 16.43 -4.18 -19.14
N SER A 81 17.42 -4.17 -20.04
CA SER A 81 18.50 -5.17 -20.06
C SER A 81 19.33 -5.17 -18.78
N ASN A 82 19.68 -3.98 -18.28
CA ASN A 82 20.41 -3.82 -17.02
C ASN A 82 19.58 -4.35 -15.84
N TYR A 83 18.30 -3.98 -15.77
CA TYR A 83 17.40 -4.44 -14.71
C TYR A 83 17.32 -5.97 -14.66
N LYS A 84 17.16 -6.60 -15.82
CA LYS A 84 17.19 -8.07 -15.98
C LYS A 84 18.51 -8.67 -15.52
N LYS A 85 19.65 -8.09 -15.92
CA LYS A 85 20.99 -8.55 -15.53
C LYS A 85 21.14 -8.54 -14.00
N HIS A 86 20.79 -7.43 -13.35
CA HIS A 86 20.98 -7.26 -11.91
C HIS A 86 20.07 -8.18 -11.07
N TYR A 87 18.88 -8.54 -11.55
CA TYR A 87 18.10 -9.60 -10.91
C TYR A 87 18.75 -10.98 -10.98
N LEU A 88 19.44 -11.29 -12.08
CA LEU A 88 20.15 -12.56 -12.22
C LEU A 88 21.39 -12.62 -11.30
N GLU A 89 22.10 -11.50 -11.15
CA GLU A 89 23.21 -11.37 -10.19
C GLU A 89 22.72 -11.52 -8.74
N GLY A 90 21.61 -10.86 -8.39
CA GLY A 90 20.95 -11.03 -7.09
C GLY A 90 20.46 -12.47 -6.86
N LEU A 91 19.96 -13.13 -7.90
CA LEU A 91 19.53 -14.53 -7.82
C LEU A 91 20.73 -15.46 -7.59
N GLU A 92 21.83 -15.28 -8.31
CA GLU A 92 23.04 -16.09 -8.11
C GLU A 92 23.56 -15.95 -6.68
N TYR A 93 23.64 -14.72 -6.17
CA TYR A 93 24.00 -14.45 -4.79
C TYR A 93 23.03 -15.15 -3.81
N LEU A 94 21.72 -15.04 -4.04
CA LEU A 94 20.72 -15.66 -3.17
C LEU A 94 20.80 -17.19 -3.18
N LEU A 95 20.95 -17.82 -4.34
CA LEU A 95 21.06 -19.28 -4.44
C LEU A 95 22.28 -19.80 -3.68
N LYS A 96 23.39 -19.07 -3.70
CA LYS A 96 24.62 -19.43 -2.98
C LYS A 96 24.46 -19.35 -1.46
N HIS A 97 23.71 -18.37 -0.94
CA HIS A 97 23.67 -18.08 0.51
C HIS A 97 22.38 -18.54 1.21
N TRP A 98 21.28 -18.71 0.48
CA TRP A 98 19.95 -19.04 1.02
C TRP A 98 19.36 -20.33 0.41
N GLY A 99 19.83 -20.69 -0.79
CA GLY A 99 19.43 -21.89 -1.51
C GLY A 99 18.27 -21.68 -2.49
N LYS A 100 17.85 -22.76 -3.13
CA LYS A 100 16.79 -22.74 -4.14
C LYS A 100 15.41 -22.55 -3.49
N PRO A 101 14.58 -21.61 -3.99
CA PRO A 101 13.19 -21.45 -3.55
C PRO A 101 12.27 -22.52 -4.13
N ASP A 102 11.16 -22.79 -3.44
CA ASP A 102 10.08 -23.67 -3.89
C ASP A 102 9.10 -22.94 -4.82
N ILE A 103 8.86 -21.65 -4.52
CA ILE A 103 7.91 -20.80 -5.23
C ILE A 103 8.41 -19.36 -5.30
N LEU A 104 8.03 -18.68 -6.38
CA LEU A 104 8.32 -17.26 -6.58
C LEU A 104 7.06 -16.41 -6.41
N GLN A 105 7.14 -15.32 -5.66
CA GLN A 105 6.13 -14.26 -5.61
C GLN A 105 6.67 -12.98 -6.25
N VAL A 106 6.04 -12.57 -7.35
CA VAL A 106 6.30 -11.28 -7.98
C VAL A 106 5.39 -10.24 -7.33
N ASN A 107 5.95 -9.14 -6.82
CA ASN A 107 5.18 -8.07 -6.19
C ASN A 107 5.27 -6.80 -7.03
N VAL A 108 4.11 -6.28 -7.42
CA VAL A 108 3.92 -5.21 -8.43
C VAL A 108 4.27 -5.68 -9.85
N PHE A 109 3.28 -5.73 -10.74
CA PHE A 109 3.36 -6.42 -12.04
C PHE A 109 4.56 -5.96 -12.86
N PHE A 110 4.62 -4.68 -13.19
CA PHE A 110 5.57 -4.17 -14.16
C PHE A 110 6.50 -3.17 -13.48
N PRO A 111 7.82 -3.30 -13.64
CA PRO A 111 8.53 -4.24 -14.53
C PRO A 111 8.87 -5.61 -13.93
N ALA A 112 8.59 -5.86 -12.65
CA ALA A 112 9.12 -7.02 -11.92
C ALA A 112 8.70 -8.39 -12.51
N ALA A 113 7.51 -8.51 -13.08
CA ALA A 113 7.00 -9.75 -13.66
C ALA A 113 7.85 -10.27 -14.82
N ILE A 114 8.57 -9.40 -15.53
CA ILE A 114 9.44 -9.86 -16.61
C ILE A 114 10.64 -10.62 -16.05
N ALA A 115 11.30 -10.06 -15.03
CA ALA A 115 12.36 -10.75 -14.31
C ALA A 115 11.82 -12.01 -13.62
N GLY A 116 10.63 -11.91 -13.02
CA GLY A 116 9.99 -13.02 -12.32
C GLY A 116 9.69 -14.22 -13.23
N MET A 117 9.05 -14.00 -14.38
CA MET A 117 8.80 -15.07 -15.37
C MET A 117 10.09 -15.78 -15.80
N MET A 118 11.16 -15.01 -16.03
CA MET A 118 12.44 -15.58 -16.43
C MET A 118 13.08 -16.41 -15.32
N ILE A 119 13.06 -15.91 -14.07
CA ILE A 119 13.64 -16.59 -12.91
C ILE A 119 12.86 -17.87 -12.60
N ALA A 120 11.54 -17.81 -12.62
CA ALA A 120 10.68 -18.98 -12.44
C ALA A 120 11.00 -20.08 -13.47
N LYS A 121 11.14 -19.69 -14.75
CA LYS A 121 11.55 -20.61 -15.82
C LYS A 121 12.95 -21.18 -15.60
N LYS A 122 13.94 -20.34 -15.25
CA LYS A 122 15.34 -20.76 -15.00
C LYS A 122 15.45 -21.77 -13.85
N LEU A 123 14.64 -21.61 -12.81
CA LEU A 123 14.65 -22.47 -11.63
C LEU A 123 13.70 -23.67 -11.74
N ASN A 124 12.83 -23.70 -12.74
CA ASN A 124 11.74 -24.67 -12.89
C ASN A 124 10.81 -24.72 -11.67
N ILE A 125 10.36 -23.55 -11.23
CA ILE A 125 9.45 -23.36 -10.09
C ILE A 125 8.20 -22.58 -10.50
N PRO A 126 7.04 -22.79 -9.86
CA PRO A 126 5.86 -21.99 -10.09
C PRO A 126 6.07 -20.56 -9.59
N TYR A 127 5.26 -19.63 -10.10
CA TYR A 127 5.20 -18.29 -9.56
C TYR A 127 3.76 -17.78 -9.45
N ILE A 128 3.56 -16.92 -8.47
CA ILE A 128 2.36 -16.11 -8.30
C ILE A 128 2.70 -14.63 -8.47
N VAL A 129 1.67 -13.79 -8.64
CA VAL A 129 1.79 -12.34 -8.66
C VAL A 129 0.95 -11.76 -7.53
N SER A 130 1.47 -10.76 -6.81
CA SER A 130 0.73 -9.94 -5.86
C SER A 130 0.68 -8.49 -6.36
N GLU A 131 -0.52 -7.96 -6.55
CA GLU A 131 -0.74 -6.63 -7.13
C GLU A 131 -1.47 -5.66 -6.20
N HIS A 132 -1.01 -4.41 -6.23
CA HIS A 132 -1.40 -3.32 -5.36
C HIS A 132 -1.63 -2.00 -6.12
N TRP A 133 -1.10 -1.86 -7.33
CA TRP A 133 -0.97 -0.58 -8.02
C TRP A 133 -2.31 -0.01 -8.46
N THR A 134 -2.53 1.26 -8.13
CA THR A 134 -3.71 2.05 -8.52
C THR A 134 -3.77 2.34 -10.01
N GLY A 135 -2.67 2.22 -10.76
CA GLY A 135 -2.62 2.63 -12.16
C GLY A 135 -3.46 1.80 -13.14
N TYR A 136 -4.08 0.71 -12.68
CA TYR A 136 -5.12 0.00 -13.42
C TYR A 136 -6.48 0.72 -13.40
N ASP A 137 -6.64 1.71 -12.51
CA ASP A 137 -7.80 2.60 -12.50
C ASP A 137 -7.81 3.48 -13.76
N PRO A 138 -8.93 3.55 -14.51
CA PRO A 138 -9.06 4.47 -15.63
C PRO A 138 -8.81 5.94 -15.28
N ALA A 139 -9.14 6.39 -14.06
CA ALA A 139 -8.95 7.77 -13.61
C ALA A 139 -7.45 8.14 -13.45
N ASP A 140 -6.59 7.16 -13.17
CA ASP A 140 -5.14 7.36 -13.10
C ASP A 140 -4.52 7.44 -14.50
N GLY A 141 -4.98 6.59 -15.43
CA GLY A 141 -4.56 6.64 -16.84
C GLY A 141 -3.11 6.23 -17.13
N SER A 142 -2.35 5.74 -16.14
CA SER A 142 -0.93 5.37 -16.31
C SER A 142 -0.71 3.98 -16.90
N TYR A 143 -1.71 3.09 -16.88
CA TYR A 143 -1.60 1.78 -17.53
C TYR A 143 -1.85 1.87 -19.05
N LYS A 144 -0.82 2.34 -19.75
CA LYS A 144 -0.79 2.51 -21.21
C LYS A 144 0.47 1.93 -21.84
N GLY A 145 0.45 1.82 -23.18
CA GLY A 145 1.58 1.32 -23.98
C GLY A 145 1.53 -0.18 -24.28
N ILE A 146 1.79 -0.53 -25.55
CA ILE A 146 1.65 -1.89 -26.09
C ILE A 146 2.60 -2.87 -25.38
N ILE A 147 3.86 -2.47 -25.18
CA ILE A 147 4.88 -3.32 -24.55
C ILE A 147 4.47 -3.70 -23.12
N LYS A 148 4.05 -2.71 -22.32
CA LYS A 148 3.61 -2.92 -20.94
C LYS A 148 2.39 -3.85 -20.88
N LYS A 149 1.40 -3.62 -21.75
CA LYS A 149 0.20 -4.47 -21.84
C LYS A 149 0.56 -5.91 -22.22
N TYR A 150 1.35 -6.10 -23.28
CA TYR A 150 1.78 -7.42 -23.74
C TYR A 150 2.49 -8.23 -22.64
N PHE A 151 3.48 -7.66 -21.96
CA PHE A 151 4.20 -8.37 -20.90
C PHE A 151 3.32 -8.61 -19.67
N SER A 152 2.40 -7.71 -19.35
CA SER A 152 1.47 -7.88 -18.24
C SER A 152 0.46 -9.01 -18.54
N GLU A 153 -0.12 -9.03 -19.73
CA GLU A 153 -1.02 -10.11 -20.16
C GLU A 153 -0.32 -11.47 -20.16
N LYS A 154 0.92 -11.51 -20.67
CA LYS A 154 1.73 -12.73 -20.66
C LYS A 154 1.98 -13.24 -19.25
N ALA A 155 2.44 -12.36 -18.36
CA ALA A 155 2.71 -12.76 -16.97
C ALA A 155 1.43 -13.13 -16.21
N ALA A 156 0.29 -12.50 -16.50
CA ALA A 156 -1.00 -12.86 -15.90
C ALA A 156 -1.41 -14.28 -16.34
N LYS A 157 -1.31 -14.57 -17.64
CA LYS A 157 -1.67 -15.86 -18.21
C LYS A 157 -0.80 -17.01 -17.71
N THR A 158 0.49 -16.77 -17.44
CA THR A 158 1.42 -17.82 -17.00
C THR A 158 1.60 -17.92 -15.49
N ALA A 159 1.07 -16.98 -14.71
CA ALA A 159 1.09 -17.05 -13.25
C ALA A 159 0.14 -18.16 -12.78
N LYS A 160 0.53 -18.88 -11.73
CA LYS A 160 -0.33 -19.90 -11.12
C LYS A 160 -1.44 -19.29 -10.27
N ARG A 161 -1.23 -18.08 -9.75
CA ARG A 161 -2.23 -17.28 -9.04
C ARG A 161 -1.90 -15.80 -9.18
N ILE A 162 -2.93 -14.96 -9.19
CA ILE A 162 -2.85 -13.50 -9.12
C ILE A 162 -3.58 -13.08 -7.85
N VAL A 163 -2.81 -12.66 -6.85
CA VAL A 163 -3.31 -12.09 -5.61
C VAL A 163 -3.50 -10.59 -5.80
N VAL A 164 -4.67 -10.08 -5.46
CA VAL A 164 -4.98 -8.64 -5.48
C VAL A 164 -5.48 -8.18 -4.11
N VAL A 165 -5.26 -6.92 -3.79
CA VAL A 165 -5.67 -6.36 -2.48
C VAL A 165 -7.17 -6.11 -2.33
N SER A 166 -7.93 -6.10 -3.42
CA SER A 166 -9.37 -5.81 -3.40
C SER A 166 -10.09 -6.51 -4.56
N LYS A 167 -11.39 -6.75 -4.40
CA LYS A 167 -12.24 -7.26 -5.50
C LYS A 167 -12.34 -6.22 -6.61
N ASP A 168 -12.36 -4.93 -6.27
CA ASP A 168 -12.34 -3.84 -7.25
C ASP A 168 -11.10 -3.90 -8.17
N LEU A 169 -9.89 -4.08 -7.60
CA LEU A 169 -8.67 -4.20 -8.39
C LEU A 169 -8.73 -5.41 -9.33
N LYS A 170 -9.25 -6.56 -8.87
CA LYS A 170 -9.49 -7.73 -9.74
C LYS A 170 -10.34 -7.34 -10.94
N GLN A 171 -11.45 -6.64 -10.72
CA GLN A 171 -12.33 -6.22 -11.83
C GLN A 171 -11.64 -5.26 -12.80
N LYS A 172 -10.85 -4.29 -12.29
CA LYS A 172 -10.07 -3.37 -13.13
C LYS A 172 -9.03 -4.10 -13.97
N MET A 173 -8.28 -5.03 -13.37
CA MET A 173 -7.29 -5.83 -14.09
C MET A 173 -7.94 -6.74 -15.16
N LEU A 174 -9.08 -7.35 -14.85
CA LEU A 174 -9.85 -8.15 -15.83
C LEU A 174 -10.31 -7.31 -17.03
N LYS A 175 -10.78 -6.08 -16.81
CA LYS A 175 -11.14 -5.13 -17.88
C LYS A 175 -9.96 -4.77 -18.77
N HIS A 176 -8.74 -4.81 -18.24
CA HIS A 176 -7.49 -4.63 -19.00
C HIS A 176 -7.00 -5.90 -19.70
N GLY A 177 -7.78 -6.98 -19.73
CA GLY A 177 -7.42 -8.22 -20.41
C GLY A 177 -6.45 -9.12 -19.63
N LEU A 178 -6.14 -8.78 -18.37
CA LEU A 178 -5.27 -9.58 -17.52
C LEU A 178 -6.03 -10.78 -16.98
N LYS A 179 -6.16 -11.82 -17.79
CA LYS A 179 -6.85 -13.07 -17.42
C LYS A 179 -5.91 -13.98 -16.61
N GLY A 180 -6.45 -14.65 -15.61
CA GLY A 180 -5.75 -15.60 -14.75
C GLY A 180 -6.63 -16.06 -13.60
N GLU A 181 -6.09 -16.88 -12.72
CA GLU A 181 -6.76 -17.26 -11.48
C GLU A 181 -6.51 -16.21 -10.40
N TYR A 182 -7.58 -15.58 -9.92
CA TYR A 182 -7.49 -14.46 -8.98
C TYR A 182 -7.91 -14.85 -7.58
N GLU A 183 -7.17 -14.33 -6.60
CA GLU A 183 -7.48 -14.40 -5.19
C GLU A 183 -7.38 -13.02 -4.55
N THR A 184 -8.22 -12.72 -3.56
CA THR A 184 -8.23 -11.42 -2.90
C THR A 184 -7.67 -11.56 -1.49
N ILE A 185 -6.51 -10.94 -1.24
CA ILE A 185 -5.87 -10.88 0.08
C ILE A 185 -5.57 -9.41 0.38
N PRO A 186 -6.19 -8.80 1.40
CA PRO A 186 -6.03 -7.37 1.68
C PRO A 186 -4.63 -7.05 2.20
N ASN A 187 -4.27 -5.76 2.13
CA ASN A 187 -3.03 -5.27 2.72
C ASN A 187 -2.94 -5.61 4.22
N VAL A 188 -1.71 -5.72 4.71
CA VAL A 188 -1.41 -6.10 6.10
C VAL A 188 -1.05 -4.89 6.97
N VAL A 189 -1.44 -4.94 8.24
CA VAL A 189 -1.18 -3.93 9.26
C VAL A 189 -0.42 -4.57 10.43
N ASP A 190 0.59 -3.88 10.95
CA ASP A 190 1.26 -4.28 12.19
C ASP A 190 0.35 -3.97 13.38
N THR A 191 -0.52 -4.91 13.73
CA THR A 191 -1.50 -4.77 14.83
C THR A 191 -0.87 -4.82 16.22
N GLY A 192 0.45 -5.08 16.33
CA GLY A 192 1.18 -4.88 17.58
C GLY A 192 1.38 -3.39 17.89
N VAL A 193 1.42 -2.57 16.83
CA VAL A 193 1.67 -1.13 16.88
C VAL A 193 0.39 -0.34 16.63
N PHE A 194 -0.31 -0.63 15.52
CA PHE A 194 -1.60 -0.02 15.19
C PHE A 194 -2.73 -0.80 15.86
N ARG A 195 -3.15 -0.31 17.01
CA ARG A 195 -4.23 -0.91 17.81
C ARG A 195 -4.97 0.18 18.57
N TYR A 196 -6.23 -0.10 18.91
CA TYR A 196 -7.01 0.80 19.73
C TYR A 196 -6.31 1.05 21.08
N LYS A 197 -6.31 2.32 21.46
CA LYS A 197 -5.91 2.79 22.77
C LYS A 197 -6.94 3.83 23.19
N ALA A 198 -7.55 3.63 24.35
CA ALA A 198 -8.46 4.61 24.91
C ALA A 198 -7.72 5.95 25.05
N LYS A 199 -8.35 7.02 24.56
CA LYS A 199 -7.84 8.38 24.68
C LYS A 199 -8.73 9.17 25.66
N PRO A 200 -8.17 10.19 26.35
CA PRO A 200 -8.98 11.11 27.13
C PRO A 200 -10.02 11.81 26.26
N SER A 201 -11.14 12.20 26.87
CA SER A 201 -12.14 13.03 26.19
C SER A 201 -11.53 14.39 25.82
N SER A 202 -11.86 14.88 24.62
CA SER A 202 -11.46 16.20 24.12
C SER A 202 -12.71 17.01 23.78
N PRO A 203 -12.73 18.33 24.07
CA PRO A 203 -13.79 19.20 23.56
C PRO A 203 -13.70 19.37 22.04
N SER A 204 -12.52 19.21 21.43
CA SER A 204 -12.36 19.24 19.98
C SER A 204 -12.64 17.88 19.34
N PHE A 205 -13.22 17.91 18.14
CA PHE A 205 -13.37 16.73 17.29
C PHE A 205 -12.29 16.77 16.21
N ARG A 206 -11.36 15.83 16.28
CA ARG A 206 -10.16 15.83 15.45
C ARG A 206 -10.28 14.85 14.29
N PHE A 207 -10.35 15.38 13.08
CA PHE A 207 -10.17 14.62 11.86
C PHE A 207 -8.68 14.49 11.53
N ILE A 208 -8.31 13.37 10.94
CA ILE A 208 -6.95 13.14 10.43
C ILE A 208 -7.00 12.75 8.95
N HIS A 209 -6.12 13.34 8.15
CA HIS A 209 -5.87 12.96 6.77
C HIS A 209 -4.39 12.61 6.62
N ILE A 210 -4.10 11.48 5.97
CA ILE A 210 -2.73 10.99 5.79
C ILE A 210 -2.53 10.58 4.34
N SER A 211 -1.65 11.27 3.62
CA SER A 211 -1.38 10.94 2.22
C SER A 211 -0.06 11.52 1.69
N SER A 212 0.23 11.25 0.40
CA SER A 212 1.31 11.88 -0.35
C SER A 212 1.00 13.31 -0.77
N LEU A 213 -0.20 13.84 -0.47
CA LEU A 213 -0.66 15.17 -0.84
C LEU A 213 -0.61 15.46 -2.36
N GLU A 214 -0.59 14.41 -3.21
CA GLU A 214 -0.65 14.55 -4.67
C GLU A 214 -2.04 15.04 -5.09
N PRO A 215 -2.20 16.26 -5.62
CA PRO A 215 -3.52 16.88 -5.82
C PRO A 215 -4.43 16.05 -6.72
N ALA A 216 -3.90 15.54 -7.84
CA ALA A 216 -4.69 14.78 -8.82
C ALA A 216 -5.31 13.52 -8.22
N GLN A 217 -4.62 12.90 -7.24
CA GLN A 217 -5.09 11.68 -6.59
C GLN A 217 -5.86 11.96 -5.30
N LYS A 218 -5.31 12.79 -4.41
CA LYS A 218 -5.73 12.90 -3.00
C LYS A 218 -6.74 13.99 -2.73
N ASN A 219 -6.84 14.98 -3.63
CA ASN A 219 -7.78 16.10 -3.56
C ASN A 219 -7.86 16.75 -2.16
N VAL A 220 -6.69 17.04 -1.58
CA VAL A 220 -6.60 17.69 -0.26
C VAL A 220 -7.16 19.12 -0.33
N GLU A 221 -7.14 19.75 -1.49
CA GLU A 221 -7.74 21.06 -1.74
C GLU A 221 -9.25 21.06 -1.47
N GLY A 222 -9.97 20.05 -1.98
CA GLY A 222 -11.40 19.88 -1.71
C GLY A 222 -11.68 19.63 -0.23
N LEU A 223 -10.82 18.86 0.44
CA LEU A 223 -10.89 18.67 1.88
C LEU A 223 -10.73 20.00 2.64
N ILE A 224 -9.75 20.83 2.28
CA ILE A 224 -9.54 22.15 2.91
C ILE A 224 -10.75 23.07 2.69
N ARG A 225 -11.33 23.09 1.49
CA ARG A 225 -12.55 23.87 1.19
C ARG A 225 -13.72 23.47 2.09
N VAL A 226 -13.94 22.17 2.26
CA VAL A 226 -14.99 21.66 3.16
C VAL A 226 -14.73 22.05 4.61
N PHE A 227 -13.47 22.02 5.08
CA PHE A 227 -13.14 22.44 6.44
C PHE A 227 -13.27 23.95 6.68
N LYS A 228 -13.11 24.78 5.64
CA LYS A 228 -13.47 26.21 5.71
C LYS A 228 -14.95 26.42 5.99
N GLU A 229 -15.81 25.69 5.28
CA GLU A 229 -17.25 25.78 5.51
C GLU A 229 -17.65 25.17 6.86
N LEU A 230 -17.03 24.06 7.25
CA LEU A 230 -17.30 23.39 8.52
C LEU A 230 -16.99 24.28 9.73
N LYS A 231 -15.90 25.07 9.68
CA LYS A 231 -15.45 25.90 10.82
C LYS A 231 -16.52 26.87 11.32
N THR A 232 -17.36 27.41 10.43
CA THR A 232 -18.47 28.30 10.80
C THR A 232 -19.54 27.57 11.62
N ALA A 233 -19.81 26.30 11.31
CA ALA A 233 -20.80 25.49 12.00
C ALA A 233 -20.25 24.74 13.23
N ASN A 234 -18.95 24.38 13.22
CA ASN A 234 -18.28 23.63 14.26
C ASN A 234 -16.89 24.23 14.55
N PRO A 235 -16.81 25.26 15.40
CA PRO A 235 -15.54 25.95 15.70
C PRO A 235 -14.47 25.07 16.35
N LEU A 236 -14.86 23.94 16.97
CA LEU A 236 -13.97 23.01 17.65
C LEU A 236 -13.52 21.83 16.77
N ALA A 237 -13.92 21.80 15.49
CA ALA A 237 -13.43 20.79 14.56
C ALA A 237 -11.98 21.10 14.13
N GLU A 238 -11.11 20.10 14.19
CA GLU A 238 -9.72 20.18 13.75
C GLU A 238 -9.47 19.20 12.60
N LEU A 239 -8.63 19.59 11.64
CA LEU A 239 -8.10 18.73 10.59
C LEU A 239 -6.57 18.65 10.74
N ILE A 240 -6.08 17.46 11.05
CA ILE A 240 -4.64 17.16 11.05
C ILE A 240 -4.28 16.55 9.70
N ILE A 241 -3.31 17.15 9.01
CA ILE A 241 -2.79 16.67 7.74
C ILE A 241 -1.37 16.14 7.96
N ILE A 242 -1.17 14.85 7.71
CA ILE A 242 0.13 14.19 7.74
C ILE A 242 0.51 13.79 6.32
N GLY A 243 1.72 14.15 5.93
CA GLY A 243 2.20 14.00 4.57
C GLY A 243 3.22 15.08 4.27
N ASP A 244 3.99 14.86 3.22
CA ASP A 244 4.92 15.86 2.71
C ASP A 244 4.99 15.74 1.19
N SER A 245 4.98 16.89 0.52
CA SER A 245 5.04 16.98 -0.93
C SER A 245 5.44 18.39 -1.36
N VAL A 246 5.82 18.53 -2.62
CA VAL A 246 6.08 19.84 -3.25
C VAL A 246 4.84 20.76 -3.26
N TYR A 247 3.65 20.22 -2.99
CA TYR A 247 2.38 20.95 -2.96
C TYR A 247 2.00 21.42 -1.55
N LYS A 248 2.79 21.08 -0.52
CA LYS A 248 2.47 21.43 0.87
C LYS A 248 2.28 22.94 1.06
N ASP A 249 3.22 23.76 0.58
CA ASP A 249 3.16 25.23 0.75
C ASP A 249 1.92 25.84 0.08
N GLU A 250 1.51 25.29 -1.06
CA GLU A 250 0.28 25.67 -1.74
C GLU A 250 -0.95 25.34 -0.88
N LEU A 251 -1.02 24.14 -0.32
CA LEU A 251 -2.12 23.69 0.54
C LEU A 251 -2.19 24.49 1.85
N GLU A 252 -1.04 24.85 2.43
CA GLU A 252 -0.97 25.75 3.58
C GLU A 252 -1.51 27.14 3.23
N ARG A 253 -1.11 27.70 2.08
CA ARG A 253 -1.63 28.99 1.59
C ARG A 253 -3.14 28.92 1.35
N GLN A 254 -3.63 27.83 0.77
CA GLN A 254 -5.07 27.59 0.57
C GLN A 254 -5.81 27.51 1.90
N SER A 255 -5.19 27.05 2.99
CA SER A 255 -5.84 26.96 4.31
C SER A 255 -6.15 28.35 4.90
N GLY A 256 -5.38 29.38 4.54
CA GLY A 256 -5.64 30.77 4.95
C GLY A 256 -5.72 30.92 6.47
N SER A 257 -6.77 31.58 6.98
CA SER A 257 -6.97 31.82 8.42
C SER A 257 -7.23 30.56 9.25
N LEU A 258 -7.50 29.41 8.61
CA LEU A 258 -7.64 28.14 9.33
C LEU A 258 -6.29 27.55 9.73
N LEU A 259 -5.21 27.93 9.04
CA LEU A 259 -3.88 27.36 9.27
C LEU A 259 -3.45 27.63 10.71
N ASN A 260 -2.99 26.58 11.40
CA ASN A 260 -2.61 26.60 12.82
C ASN A 260 -3.73 26.98 13.82
N ASN A 261 -4.98 27.06 13.36
CA ASN A 261 -6.16 27.26 14.20
C ASN A 261 -7.07 26.03 14.17
N SER A 262 -7.40 25.54 12.97
CA SER A 262 -8.20 24.33 12.76
C SER A 262 -7.67 23.41 11.69
N VAL A 263 -6.71 23.83 10.89
CA VAL A 263 -6.00 22.96 9.94
C VAL A 263 -4.51 22.96 10.32
N PHE A 264 -3.97 21.77 10.57
CA PHE A 264 -2.60 21.61 11.07
C PHE A 264 -1.83 20.65 10.18
N PHE A 265 -0.78 21.13 9.54
CA PHE A 265 0.16 20.29 8.79
C PHE A 265 1.26 19.82 9.74
N ARG A 266 1.40 18.50 9.91
CA ARG A 266 2.40 17.90 10.83
C ARG A 266 3.59 17.24 10.13
N GLY A 267 3.72 17.48 8.83
CA GLY A 267 4.72 16.86 7.99
C GLY A 267 4.53 15.34 7.88
N GLN A 268 5.55 14.65 7.38
CA GLN A 268 5.54 13.21 7.27
C GLN A 268 5.83 12.56 8.63
N LYS A 269 5.05 11.55 9.01
CA LYS A 269 5.21 10.79 10.27
C LYS A 269 5.31 9.29 10.00
N PHE A 270 6.06 8.59 10.85
CA PHE A 270 6.28 7.15 10.75
C PHE A 270 6.20 6.46 12.11
N GLY A 271 6.07 5.13 12.09
CA GLY A 271 6.18 4.31 13.30
C GLY A 271 5.29 4.80 14.44
N THR A 272 5.88 4.94 15.62
CA THR A 272 5.18 5.34 16.85
C THR A 272 4.62 6.77 16.80
N GLU A 273 5.25 7.70 16.08
CA GLU A 273 4.72 9.06 15.92
C GLU A 273 3.41 9.06 15.12
N LEU A 274 3.38 8.34 13.99
CA LEU A 274 2.18 8.22 13.17
C LEU A 274 1.03 7.57 13.95
N VAL A 275 1.34 6.54 14.72
CA VAL A 275 0.36 5.84 15.56
C VAL A 275 -0.20 6.76 16.63
N ALA A 276 0.63 7.57 17.27
CA ALA A 276 0.18 8.53 18.28
C ALA A 276 -0.78 9.58 17.68
N GLU A 277 -0.49 10.06 16.47
CA GLU A 277 -1.39 10.99 15.75
C GLU A 277 -2.73 10.36 15.42
N ILE A 278 -2.72 9.12 14.88
CA ILE A 278 -3.94 8.37 14.57
C ILE A 278 -4.75 8.13 15.84
N GLN A 279 -4.12 7.64 16.92
CA GLN A 279 -4.79 7.36 18.20
C GLN A 279 -5.34 8.62 18.88
N ALA A 280 -4.80 9.80 18.58
CA ALA A 280 -5.30 11.07 19.09
C ALA A 280 -6.50 11.61 18.32
N ALA A 281 -6.74 11.15 17.08
CA ALA A 281 -7.84 11.59 16.24
C ALA A 281 -9.16 10.84 16.55
N ASP A 282 -10.27 11.38 16.07
CA ASP A 282 -11.63 10.86 16.22
C ASP A 282 -12.13 10.19 14.94
N CYS A 283 -11.64 10.63 13.77
CA CYS A 283 -12.08 10.12 12.48
C CYS A 283 -10.97 10.25 11.45
N LEU A 284 -10.74 9.22 10.63
CA LEU A 284 -9.94 9.36 9.41
C LEU A 284 -10.82 9.99 8.33
N VAL A 285 -10.30 10.95 7.57
CA VAL A 285 -10.98 11.53 6.42
C VAL A 285 -10.11 11.47 5.17
N MET A 286 -10.68 10.94 4.08
CA MET A 286 -10.06 10.83 2.78
C MET A 286 -11.00 11.37 1.71
N PHE A 287 -10.48 12.17 0.77
CA PHE A 287 -11.28 12.73 -0.32
C PHE A 287 -10.69 12.41 -1.70
N SER A 288 -9.98 11.29 -1.80
CA SER A 288 -9.24 10.89 -2.99
C SER A 288 -10.14 10.70 -4.21
N ASN A 289 -9.65 11.09 -5.39
CA ASN A 289 -10.30 10.87 -6.68
C ASN A 289 -10.20 9.40 -7.14
N TYR A 290 -9.12 8.71 -6.75
CA TYR A 290 -8.94 7.28 -7.01
C TYR A 290 -8.00 6.64 -5.98
N GLU A 291 -8.34 5.43 -5.57
CA GLU A 291 -7.58 4.59 -4.65
C GLU A 291 -7.68 3.12 -5.06
N ASN A 292 -6.90 2.28 -4.38
CA ASN A 292 -7.13 0.84 -4.36
C ASN A 292 -7.61 0.43 -2.97
N LEU A 293 -6.76 -0.16 -2.13
CA LEU A 293 -7.05 -0.41 -0.73
C LEU A 293 -6.01 0.33 0.14
N PRO A 294 -6.28 1.58 0.56
CA PRO A 294 -5.30 2.41 1.26
C PRO A 294 -4.84 1.77 2.56
N VAL A 295 -3.53 1.54 2.71
CA VAL A 295 -2.96 0.95 3.94
C VAL A 295 -3.29 1.81 5.16
N VAL A 296 -3.25 3.14 5.00
CA VAL A 296 -3.52 4.06 6.09
C VAL A 296 -4.97 4.02 6.60
N MET A 297 -5.91 3.65 5.73
CA MET A 297 -7.29 3.39 6.14
C MET A 297 -7.33 2.18 7.06
N LEU A 298 -6.65 1.09 6.69
CA LEU A 298 -6.59 -0.12 7.52
C LEU A 298 -5.88 0.13 8.85
N GLU A 299 -4.81 0.93 8.84
CA GLU A 299 -4.08 1.37 10.04
C GLU A 299 -4.98 2.18 10.98
N ALA A 300 -5.74 3.15 10.45
CA ALA A 300 -6.68 3.95 11.23
C ALA A 300 -7.82 3.11 11.82
N MET A 301 -8.40 2.21 11.02
CA MET A 301 -9.42 1.28 11.49
C MET A 301 -8.87 0.35 12.58
N CYS A 302 -7.63 -0.14 12.46
CA CYS A 302 -6.98 -0.92 13.52
C CYS A 302 -6.76 -0.10 14.80
N CYS A 303 -6.56 1.22 14.70
CA CYS A 303 -6.56 2.13 15.85
C CYS A 303 -7.98 2.48 16.36
N GLY A 304 -9.02 1.98 15.71
CA GLY A 304 -10.41 2.16 16.09
C GLY A 304 -11.10 3.38 15.50
N LEU A 305 -10.49 4.08 14.55
CA LEU A 305 -11.12 5.26 13.96
C LEU A 305 -12.21 4.84 12.96
N PRO A 306 -13.40 5.44 13.02
CA PRO A 306 -14.29 5.43 11.88
C PRO A 306 -13.69 6.21 10.70
N VAL A 307 -14.17 5.90 9.49
CA VAL A 307 -13.60 6.42 8.24
C VAL A 307 -14.65 7.20 7.45
N ILE A 308 -14.35 8.44 7.09
CA ILE A 308 -15.03 9.14 6.00
C ILE A 308 -14.15 9.03 4.76
N SER A 309 -14.68 8.48 3.67
CA SER A 309 -13.93 8.37 2.43
C SER A 309 -14.81 8.49 1.20
N THR A 310 -14.22 8.85 0.06
CA THR A 310 -14.84 8.65 -1.24
C THR A 310 -15.05 7.15 -1.54
N ASP A 311 -16.13 6.79 -2.23
CA ASP A 311 -16.40 5.42 -2.70
C ASP A 311 -15.59 5.11 -3.97
N VAL A 312 -14.28 4.93 -3.79
CA VAL A 312 -13.34 4.55 -4.85
C VAL A 312 -12.55 3.31 -4.47
N GLY A 313 -12.13 2.56 -5.47
CA GLY A 313 -11.28 1.40 -5.23
C GLY A 313 -11.99 0.30 -4.41
N GLY A 314 -11.22 -0.34 -3.54
CA GLY A 314 -11.68 -1.36 -2.60
C GLY A 314 -12.17 -0.81 -1.26
N ILE A 315 -12.39 0.51 -1.13
CA ILE A 315 -12.72 1.15 0.16
C ILE A 315 -14.07 0.66 0.70
N LYS A 316 -15.10 0.58 -0.16
CA LYS A 316 -16.43 0.08 0.24
C LYS A 316 -16.45 -1.35 0.75
N GLU A 317 -15.42 -2.15 0.43
CA GLU A 317 -15.31 -3.52 0.93
C GLU A 317 -15.10 -3.56 2.45
N TRP A 318 -14.70 -2.44 3.07
CA TRP A 318 -14.34 -2.36 4.50
C TRP A 318 -15.03 -1.25 5.28
N VAL A 319 -15.51 -0.18 4.63
CA VAL A 319 -16.17 0.96 5.30
C VAL A 319 -17.71 0.88 5.19
N GLY A 320 -18.24 0.00 4.34
CA GLY A 320 -19.66 -0.04 3.97
C GLY A 320 -20.64 -0.66 4.99
N ASN A 321 -20.17 -1.23 6.11
CA ASN A 321 -21.02 -1.99 7.05
C ASN A 321 -21.20 -1.29 8.41
N GLY A 322 -20.97 0.03 8.47
CA GLY A 322 -21.13 0.84 9.68
C GLY A 322 -19.83 1.34 10.30
N GLU A 323 -18.68 1.01 9.70
CA GLU A 323 -17.36 1.50 10.11
C GLU A 323 -17.06 2.94 9.66
N GLY A 324 -18.00 3.59 8.96
CA GLY A 324 -17.80 4.94 8.47
C GLY A 324 -18.88 5.44 7.51
N ILE A 325 -18.54 6.48 6.74
CA ILE A 325 -19.42 7.13 5.76
C ILE A 325 -18.69 7.21 4.41
N LEU A 326 -19.36 6.74 3.37
CA LEU A 326 -18.87 6.87 1.99
C LEU A 326 -19.53 8.07 1.31
N VAL A 327 -18.74 8.81 0.53
CA VAL A 327 -19.20 9.96 -0.27
C VAL A 327 -18.81 9.80 -1.74
N THR A 328 -19.47 10.54 -2.61
CA THR A 328 -19.16 10.57 -4.05
C THR A 328 -17.85 11.32 -4.30
N PRO A 329 -16.93 10.81 -5.15
CA PRO A 329 -15.71 11.53 -5.51
C PRO A 329 -15.98 12.92 -6.07
N GLY A 330 -15.30 13.94 -5.52
CA GLY A 330 -15.46 15.34 -5.94
C GLY A 330 -16.72 16.03 -5.40
N ASP A 331 -17.61 15.34 -4.68
CA ASP A 331 -18.78 15.95 -4.06
C ASP A 331 -18.45 16.51 -2.67
N GLU A 332 -18.07 17.79 -2.64
CA GLU A 332 -17.74 18.51 -1.41
C GLU A 332 -18.96 18.70 -0.49
N LYS A 333 -20.17 18.72 -1.03
CA LYS A 333 -21.40 18.88 -0.25
C LYS A 333 -21.71 17.59 0.51
N GLU A 334 -21.57 16.43 -0.14
CA GLU A 334 -21.67 15.14 0.54
C GLU A 334 -20.58 14.99 1.60
N LEU A 335 -19.34 15.39 1.30
CA LEU A 335 -18.25 15.38 2.29
C LEU A 335 -18.58 16.26 3.51
N LEU A 336 -19.06 17.49 3.29
CA LEU A 336 -19.47 18.39 4.36
C LEU A 336 -20.57 17.79 5.23
N ASN A 337 -21.58 17.17 4.61
CA ASN A 337 -22.66 16.52 5.35
C ASN A 337 -22.14 15.31 6.14
N ALA A 338 -21.21 14.53 5.59
CA ALA A 338 -20.59 13.41 6.27
C ALA A 338 -19.78 13.86 7.50
N VAL A 339 -18.94 14.90 7.39
CA VAL A 339 -18.16 15.41 8.53
C VAL A 339 -19.07 16.02 9.61
N LYS A 340 -20.15 16.71 9.24
CA LYS A 340 -21.15 17.20 10.22
C LYS A 340 -21.85 16.02 10.91
N LYS A 341 -22.28 15.02 10.14
CA LYS A 341 -23.01 13.86 10.66
C LYS A 341 -22.16 13.05 11.65
N ILE A 342 -20.89 12.79 11.34
CA ILE A 342 -20.04 11.98 12.23
C ILE A 342 -19.76 12.68 13.57
N ILE A 343 -19.66 14.01 13.58
CA ILE A 343 -19.52 14.80 14.82
C ILE A 343 -20.76 14.62 15.71
N ILE A 344 -21.96 14.76 15.11
CA ILE A 344 -23.24 14.66 15.82
C ILE A 344 -23.48 13.22 16.31
N GLU A 345 -23.15 12.24 15.47
CA GLU A 345 -23.43 10.83 15.72
C GLU A 345 -22.21 10.08 16.28
N LYS A 346 -21.24 10.78 16.88
CA LYS A 346 -19.97 10.19 17.32
C LYS A 346 -20.12 8.96 18.23
N GLU A 347 -21.15 8.96 19.09
CA GLU A 347 -21.44 7.86 20.01
C GLU A 347 -21.90 6.57 19.30
N LYS A 348 -22.28 6.62 18.01
CA LYS A 348 -22.61 5.42 17.22
C LYS A 348 -21.38 4.59 16.88
N TYR A 349 -20.20 5.21 16.87
CA TYR A 349 -18.96 4.55 16.43
C TYR A 349 -18.22 3.99 17.64
N ASN A 350 -18.40 2.69 17.90
CA ASN A 350 -17.62 2.02 18.93
C ASN A 350 -16.19 1.74 18.41
N HIS A 351 -15.24 2.58 18.83
CA HIS A 351 -13.85 2.52 18.39
C HIS A 351 -13.17 1.17 18.68
N GLU A 352 -13.47 0.56 19.83
CA GLU A 352 -12.88 -0.74 20.19
C GLU A 352 -13.41 -1.85 19.27
N THR A 353 -14.69 -1.83 18.93
CA THR A 353 -15.30 -2.80 18.00
C THR A 353 -14.74 -2.65 16.59
N ILE A 354 -14.59 -1.41 16.09
CA ILE A 354 -13.97 -1.14 14.78
C ILE A 354 -12.53 -1.70 14.77
N SER A 355 -11.75 -1.41 15.80
CA SER A 355 -10.39 -1.92 15.96
C SER A 355 -10.33 -3.44 16.00
N ARG A 356 -11.17 -4.08 16.82
CA ARG A 356 -11.21 -5.54 16.94
C ARG A 356 -11.52 -6.20 15.61
N HIS A 357 -12.50 -5.66 14.86
CA HIS A 357 -12.84 -6.15 13.54
C HIS A 357 -11.67 -5.99 12.55
N ALA A 358 -11.09 -4.78 12.47
CA ALA A 358 -9.99 -4.51 11.56
C ALA A 358 -8.73 -5.35 11.90
N CYS A 359 -8.31 -5.37 13.16
CA CYS A 359 -7.13 -6.12 13.60
C CYS A 359 -7.29 -7.62 13.33
N LYS A 360 -8.49 -8.20 13.48
CA LYS A 360 -8.74 -9.61 13.15
C LYS A 360 -8.46 -9.92 11.68
N ASN A 361 -8.78 -9.00 10.77
CA ASN A 361 -8.68 -9.19 9.33
C ASN A 361 -7.33 -8.76 8.72
N PHE A 362 -6.60 -7.83 9.34
CA PHE A 362 -5.38 -7.26 8.75
C PHE A 362 -4.08 -7.60 9.48
N ASN A 363 -4.14 -8.36 10.58
CA ASN A 363 -2.93 -8.75 11.31
C ASN A 363 -2.03 -9.70 10.50
N TYR A 364 -0.75 -9.71 10.85
CA TYR A 364 0.28 -10.49 10.16
C TYR A 364 -0.05 -12.00 10.15
N GLY A 365 -0.55 -12.56 11.25
CA GLY A 365 -0.83 -14.00 11.36
C GLY A 365 -1.97 -14.47 10.43
N HIS A 366 -3.01 -13.65 10.27
CA HIS A 366 -4.10 -13.92 9.35
C HIS A 366 -3.61 -13.87 7.89
N ILE A 367 -2.93 -12.77 7.51
CA ILE A 367 -2.41 -12.61 6.15
C ILE A 367 -1.38 -13.69 5.79
N ALA A 368 -0.50 -14.06 6.73
CA ALA A 368 0.44 -15.16 6.57
C ALA A 368 -0.28 -16.48 6.25
N SER A 369 -1.41 -16.74 6.91
CA SER A 369 -2.19 -17.96 6.71
C SER A 369 -2.85 -17.97 5.33
N LEU A 370 -3.42 -16.84 4.89
CA LEU A 370 -4.01 -16.72 3.55
C LEU A 370 -2.96 -16.99 2.46
N PHE A 371 -1.80 -16.34 2.52
CA PHE A 371 -0.73 -16.59 1.54
C PHE A 371 -0.17 -18.01 1.61
N THR A 372 -0.03 -18.59 2.80
CA THR A 372 0.43 -19.99 2.94
C THR A 372 -0.52 -20.95 2.24
N ASN A 373 -1.84 -20.73 2.35
CA ASN A 373 -2.83 -21.55 1.64
C ASN A 373 -2.67 -21.41 0.11
N VAL A 374 -2.43 -20.20 -0.40
CA VAL A 374 -2.15 -19.99 -1.83
C VAL A 374 -0.93 -20.80 -2.27
N TYR A 375 0.16 -20.77 -1.49
CA TYR A 375 1.35 -21.53 -1.83
C TYR A 375 1.11 -23.04 -1.78
N ASP A 376 0.40 -23.52 -0.76
CA ASP A 376 0.02 -24.93 -0.64
C ASP A 376 -0.78 -25.40 -1.85
N GLU A 377 -1.77 -24.64 -2.29
CA GLU A 377 -2.58 -24.97 -3.48
C GLU A 377 -1.72 -25.00 -4.75
N VAL A 378 -0.89 -23.97 -4.96
CA VAL A 378 -0.03 -23.87 -6.15
C VAL A 378 1.03 -24.97 -6.21
N LEU A 379 1.61 -25.34 -5.05
CA LEU A 379 2.65 -26.37 -4.97
C LEU A 379 2.06 -27.79 -5.04
N LYS A 380 0.86 -28.02 -4.49
CA LYS A 380 0.17 -29.32 -4.63
C LYS A 380 -0.20 -29.62 -6.08
N ALA A 381 -0.66 -28.63 -6.84
CA ALA A 381 -1.03 -28.81 -8.25
C ALA A 381 0.17 -29.08 -9.20
N LYS A 382 1.41 -29.08 -8.69
CA LYS A 382 2.63 -29.40 -9.44
C LYS A 382 3.01 -30.89 -9.33
N ASN A 383 2.58 -31.54 -8.25
CA ASN A 383 2.72 -32.99 -8.04
C ASN A 383 1.51 -33.70 -8.65
#